data_AF-A0A251QMV0-F1
#
_entry.id   AF-A0A251QMV0-F1
#
_cell.length_a   1.000
_cell.length_b   1.000
_cell.length_c   1.000
_cell.angle_alpha   90.00
_cell.angle_beta   90.00
_cell.angle_gamma   90.00
#
_symmetry.space_group_name_H-M   'P 1'
#
loop_
_entity.id
_entity.type
_entity.pdbx_description
1 polymer ?
#
loop_
_entity_poly.entity_id
_entity_poly.type
_entity_poly.pdbx_seq_one_letter_code
_entity_poly.pdbx_strand_id
1 'polypeptide(L)'
;MHLEDRPLKFSKITHHASVTQCLGSVGGHVWYLGVAKPTIVDKQTLESKDREGKNVAQSRCATGHFYVPPAVANVRVFKITGPKFLKLNHGTWHAGPLFRADTMDFFNLELSNTNVVDHTSHDFVKANGVEFLIDEQL
;
A
#
# COMPACT_ATOMS: atom_id res chain seq x y z
N MET A 1 -11.14 -6.20 12.08
CA MET A 1 -10.73 -6.91 10.85
C MET A 1 -9.84 -8.06 11.29
N HIS A 2 -10.27 -9.30 11.10
CA HIS A 2 -9.48 -10.50 11.41
C HIS A 2 -8.62 -10.86 10.20
N LEU A 3 -7.32 -11.07 10.40
CA LEU A 3 -6.39 -11.45 9.35
C LEU A 3 -5.65 -12.73 9.73
N GLU A 4 -5.44 -13.58 8.74
CA GLU A 4 -4.70 -14.85 8.83
C GLU A 4 -3.61 -14.85 7.75
N ASP A 5 -2.55 -15.62 7.96
CA ASP A 5 -1.51 -15.91 6.96
C ASP A 5 -0.92 -14.67 6.28
N ARG A 6 -0.40 -13.73 7.08
CA ARG A 6 0.24 -12.49 6.60
C ARG A 6 1.76 -12.52 6.78
N PRO A 7 2.49 -13.36 6.03
CA PRO A 7 3.92 -13.57 6.24
C PRO A 7 4.71 -12.28 6.03
N LEU A 8 5.92 -12.25 6.57
CA LEU A 8 6.86 -11.12 6.46
C LEU A 8 7.49 -10.97 5.06
N LYS A 9 6.67 -11.08 4.01
CA LYS A 9 7.06 -10.89 2.62
C LYS A 9 5.89 -10.38 1.78
N PHE A 10 6.20 -9.68 0.70
CA PHE A 10 5.18 -9.23 -0.25
C PHE A 10 5.79 -8.93 -1.62
N SER A 11 4.99 -9.15 -2.66
CA SER A 11 5.28 -8.70 -4.03
C SER A 11 4.24 -7.70 -4.55
N LYS A 12 3.11 -7.55 -3.85
CA LYS A 12 2.02 -6.65 -4.25
C LYS A 12 1.91 -5.49 -3.28
N ILE A 13 1.64 -4.32 -3.82
CA ILE A 13 1.38 -3.10 -3.07
C ILE A 13 0.14 -2.42 -3.65
N THR A 14 -0.71 -1.85 -2.80
CA THR A 14 -1.99 -1.26 -3.20
C THR A 14 -2.08 0.18 -2.72
N HIS A 15 -2.77 1.05 -3.46
CA HIS A 15 -3.20 2.35 -2.95
C HIS A 15 -4.70 2.58 -3.16
N HIS A 16 -5.24 3.48 -2.35
CA HIS A 16 -6.60 4.00 -2.42
C HIS A 16 -6.55 5.49 -2.74
N ALA A 17 -7.15 5.94 -3.84
CA ALA A 17 -6.98 7.30 -4.35
C ALA A 17 -7.94 8.32 -3.72
N SER A 18 -9.09 7.85 -3.23
CA SER A 18 -10.19 8.70 -2.78
C SER A 18 -10.41 8.68 -1.27
N VAL A 19 -9.72 7.80 -0.53
CA VAL A 19 -9.91 7.68 0.92
C VAL A 19 -8.59 7.63 1.69
N THR A 20 -8.69 7.93 2.99
CA THR A 20 -7.70 7.49 3.97
C THR A 20 -8.06 6.12 4.53
N GLN A 21 -7.08 5.41 5.05
CA GLN A 21 -7.28 4.21 5.86
C GLN A 21 -6.51 4.36 7.18
N CYS A 22 -7.09 3.92 8.30
CA CYS A 22 -6.39 3.87 9.58
C CYS A 22 -6.30 2.43 10.09
N LEU A 23 -5.11 2.00 10.49
CA LEU A 23 -4.82 0.65 10.94
C LEU A 23 -4.13 0.66 12.31
N GLY A 24 -4.54 -0.23 13.20
CA GLY A 24 -3.86 -0.50 14.47
C GLY A 24 -4.15 -1.92 14.95
N SER A 25 -3.13 -2.63 15.43
CA SER A 25 -3.30 -3.98 15.99
C SER A 25 -4.09 -3.93 17.29
N VAL A 26 -5.08 -4.79 17.45
CA VAL A 26 -5.70 -5.05 18.76
C VAL A 26 -4.61 -5.60 19.70
N GLY A 27 -4.56 -5.14 20.95
CA GLY A 27 -3.55 -5.56 21.92
C GLY A 27 -2.15 -4.98 21.74
N GLY A 28 -1.91 -4.13 20.72
CA GLY A 28 -0.61 -3.46 20.52
C GLY A 28 0.53 -4.40 20.09
N HIS A 29 0.18 -5.52 19.45
CA HIS A 29 1.14 -6.49 18.92
C HIS A 29 2.03 -5.89 17.82
N VAL A 30 3.18 -6.52 17.58
CA VAL A 30 4.13 -6.07 16.54
C VAL A 30 3.62 -6.45 15.16
N TRP A 31 3.64 -5.50 14.23
CA TRP A 31 3.28 -5.70 12.83
C TRP A 31 4.08 -4.80 11.91
N TYR A 32 3.99 -5.06 10.62
CA TYR A 32 4.77 -4.40 9.57
C TYR A 32 3.88 -3.87 8.46
N LEU A 33 4.33 -2.79 7.86
CA LEU A 33 3.70 -2.20 6.69
C LEU A 33 4.77 -1.77 5.68
N GLY A 34 4.78 -2.41 4.51
CA GLY A 34 5.50 -1.90 3.35
C GLY A 34 4.75 -0.68 2.81
N VAL A 35 5.45 0.40 2.47
CA VAL A 35 4.85 1.63 1.93
C VAL A 35 5.69 2.24 0.81
N ALA A 36 5.04 3.02 -0.05
CA ALA A 36 5.69 3.95 -0.96
C ALA A 36 4.88 5.25 -1.07
N LYS A 37 5.54 6.34 -1.47
CA LYS A 37 4.90 7.65 -1.62
C LYS A 37 3.78 7.60 -2.66
N PRO A 38 2.69 8.38 -2.49
CA PRO A 38 1.67 8.52 -3.51
C PRO A 38 2.23 8.94 -4.87
N THR A 39 1.68 8.35 -5.92
CA THR A 39 2.09 8.61 -7.32
C THR A 39 0.90 8.87 -8.23
N ILE A 40 -0.23 9.31 -7.66
CA ILE A 40 -1.40 9.77 -8.42
C ILE A 40 -1.00 11.01 -9.22
N VAL A 41 -1.42 11.06 -10.48
CA VAL A 41 -1.13 12.15 -11.42
C VAL A 41 -2.42 12.95 -11.61
N ASP A 42 -2.35 14.26 -11.38
CA ASP A 42 -3.45 15.17 -11.65
C ASP A 42 -3.58 15.50 -13.14
N LYS A 43 -4.74 16.05 -13.53
CA LYS A 43 -5.02 16.39 -14.94
C LYS A 43 -4.09 17.46 -15.51
N GLN A 44 -3.65 18.41 -14.69
CA GLN A 44 -2.75 19.48 -15.14
C GLN A 44 -1.37 18.92 -15.53
N THR A 45 -0.87 17.93 -14.78
CA THR A 45 0.38 17.22 -15.05
C THR A 45 0.26 16.30 -16.28
N LEU A 46 -0.93 15.81 -16.61
CA LEU A 46 -1.16 15.02 -17.84
C LEU A 46 -1.06 15.87 -19.11
N GLU A 47 -1.41 17.16 -19.00
CA GLU A 47 -1.44 18.11 -20.10
C GLU A 47 -0.11 18.88 -20.26
N SER A 48 0.81 18.78 -19.30
CA SER A 48 2.12 19.43 -19.35
C SER A 48 3.17 18.60 -20.12
N LYS A 49 4.22 19.27 -20.61
CA LYS A 49 5.38 18.63 -21.24
C LYS A 49 6.19 17.73 -20.29
N ASP A 50 5.92 17.77 -18.98
CA ASP A 50 6.59 16.93 -17.96
C ASP A 50 6.19 15.44 -18.00
N ARG A 51 5.34 15.08 -18.96
CA ARG A 51 4.93 13.71 -19.26
C ARG A 51 6.01 12.92 -20.01
N GLU A 52 6.93 13.61 -20.69
CA GLU A 52 7.96 12.98 -21.52
C GLU A 52 8.86 12.08 -20.64
N GLY A 53 8.75 10.76 -20.82
CA GLY A 53 9.51 9.76 -20.05
C GLY A 53 8.85 9.18 -18.80
N LYS A 54 7.62 9.59 -18.43
CA LYS A 54 6.88 8.97 -17.30
C LYS A 54 5.94 7.87 -17.80
N ASN A 55 6.10 6.66 -17.26
CA ASN A 55 5.20 5.52 -17.49
C ASN A 55 3.86 5.70 -16.75
N VAL A 56 3.03 6.64 -17.21
CA VAL A 56 1.71 6.91 -16.63
C VAL A 56 0.73 5.80 -17.02
N ALA A 57 0.10 5.18 -16.02
CA ALA A 57 -0.95 4.19 -16.16
C ALA A 57 -2.30 4.77 -15.70
N GLN A 58 -3.39 4.19 -16.20
CA GLN A 58 -4.74 4.48 -15.72
C GLN A 58 -5.22 3.34 -14.82
N SER A 59 -5.79 3.68 -13.67
CA SER A 59 -6.37 2.69 -12.76
C SER A 59 -7.61 2.04 -13.36
N ARG A 60 -7.77 0.74 -13.09
CA ARG A 60 -8.93 -0.06 -13.51
C ARG A 60 -10.08 -0.02 -12.51
N CYS A 61 -9.88 0.58 -11.33
CA CYS A 61 -10.96 0.77 -10.37
C CYS A 61 -11.92 1.89 -10.82
N ALA A 62 -13.06 2.03 -10.14
CA ALA A 62 -14.14 2.91 -10.54
C ALA A 62 -13.73 4.39 -10.65
N THR A 63 -12.70 4.81 -9.91
CA THR A 63 -12.22 6.19 -9.93
C THR A 63 -11.45 6.54 -11.21
N GLY A 64 -10.92 5.55 -11.94
CA GLY A 64 -10.28 5.74 -13.25
C GLY A 64 -9.09 6.71 -13.27
N HIS A 65 -8.51 7.01 -12.10
CA HIS A 65 -7.44 8.00 -11.95
C HIS A 65 -6.14 7.54 -12.61
N PHE A 66 -5.26 8.51 -12.94
CA PHE A 66 -3.95 8.25 -13.50
C PHE A 66 -2.90 8.18 -12.39
N TYR A 67 -1.89 7.34 -12.58
CA TYR A 67 -0.79 7.18 -11.63
C TYR A 67 0.49 6.72 -12.32
N VAL A 68 1.63 6.87 -11.65
CA VAL A 68 2.89 6.22 -12.05
C VAL A 68 3.11 4.99 -11.15
N PRO A 69 3.35 3.79 -11.69
CA PRO A 69 3.65 2.62 -10.86
C PRO A 69 4.81 2.88 -9.88
N PRO A 70 4.76 2.36 -8.64
CA PRO A 70 5.78 2.63 -7.65
C PRO A 70 7.10 1.97 -8.06
N ALA A 71 8.21 2.71 -7.97
CA ALA A 71 9.54 2.15 -8.21
C ALA A 71 9.97 1.27 -7.03
N VAL A 72 10.61 0.13 -7.32
CA VAL A 72 11.16 -0.80 -6.31
C VAL A 72 12.01 -0.07 -5.27
N ALA A 73 12.89 0.85 -5.72
CA ALA A 73 13.80 1.61 -4.85
C ALA A 73 13.09 2.57 -3.86
N ASN A 74 11.82 2.88 -4.09
CA ASN A 74 11.04 3.79 -3.24
C ASN A 74 10.26 3.06 -2.14
N VAL A 75 10.21 1.73 -2.16
CA VAL A 75 9.55 0.95 -1.12
C VAL A 75 10.34 1.07 0.18
N ARG A 76 9.63 1.32 1.28
CA ARG A 76 10.13 1.32 2.66
C ARG A 76 9.25 0.42 3.50
N VAL A 77 9.78 -0.13 4.58
CA VAL A 77 9.01 -0.94 5.53
C VAL A 77 9.09 -0.27 6.90
N PHE A 78 7.94 -0.14 7.56
CA PHE A 78 7.87 0.27 8.95
C PHE A 78 7.62 -0.94 9.85
N LYS A 79 8.30 -0.99 10.98
CA LYS A 79 7.99 -1.84 12.13
C LYS A 79 7.14 -1.04 13.12
N ILE A 80 5.93 -1.51 13.40
CA ILE A 80 5.00 -0.87 14.31
C ILE A 80 4.98 -1.68 15.61
N THR A 81 5.14 -0.99 16.73
CA THR A 81 5.21 -1.60 18.06
C THR A 81 4.25 -0.90 19.02
N GLY A 82 3.64 -1.65 19.94
CA GLY A 82 2.76 -1.10 20.96
C GLY A 82 1.46 -0.52 20.39
N PRO A 83 0.74 0.31 21.17
CA PRO A 83 -0.60 0.80 20.84
C PRO A 83 -0.58 1.98 19.86
N LYS A 84 0.05 1.80 18.69
CA LYS A 84 0.13 2.83 17.64
C LYS A 84 -0.87 2.57 16.53
N PHE A 85 -1.46 3.66 16.04
CA PHE A 85 -2.31 3.65 14.84
C PHE A 85 -1.60 4.40 13.71
N LEU A 86 -1.68 3.85 12.51
CA LEU A 86 -1.18 4.49 11.30
C LEU A 86 -2.36 4.98 10.47
N LYS A 87 -2.38 6.28 10.16
CA LYS A 87 -3.27 6.86 9.14
C LYS A 87 -2.53 6.94 7.81
N LEU A 88 -2.99 6.19 6.82
CA LEU A 88 -2.55 6.24 5.44
C LEU A 88 -3.28 7.38 4.73
N ASN A 89 -2.52 8.31 4.16
CA ASN A 89 -3.08 9.38 3.33
C ASN A 89 -3.49 8.83 1.97
N HIS A 90 -4.33 9.58 1.26
CA HIS A 90 -4.80 9.24 -0.07
C HIS A 90 -3.61 8.97 -1.01
N GLY A 91 -3.72 7.90 -1.78
CA GLY A 91 -2.71 7.44 -2.73
C GLY A 91 -1.48 6.79 -2.10
N THR A 92 -1.38 6.69 -0.77
CA THR A 92 -0.24 6.01 -0.14
C THR A 92 -0.26 4.54 -0.54
N TRP A 93 0.77 4.11 -1.26
CA TRP A 93 0.98 2.71 -1.54
C TRP A 93 1.32 1.98 -0.25
N HIS A 94 0.68 0.85 -0.01
CA HIS A 94 0.88 0.05 1.18
C HIS A 94 0.72 -1.46 0.92
N ALA A 95 1.48 -2.27 1.66
CA ALA A 95 1.47 -3.72 1.63
C ALA A 95 1.50 -4.24 3.07
N GLY A 96 0.41 -4.88 3.48
CA GLY A 96 0.17 -5.34 4.84
C GLY A 96 -1.25 -5.03 5.30
N PRO A 97 -1.54 -5.18 6.61
CA PRO A 97 -0.62 -5.54 7.68
C PRO A 97 0.09 -6.89 7.48
N LEU A 98 1.37 -6.99 7.87
CA LEU A 98 2.16 -8.22 7.89
C LEU A 98 2.62 -8.53 9.32
N PHE A 99 2.60 -9.79 9.74
CA PHE A 99 2.92 -10.20 11.12
C PHE A 99 3.36 -11.67 11.19
N ARG A 100 3.99 -12.08 12.30
CA ARG A 100 4.49 -13.46 12.48
C ARG A 100 3.46 -14.44 13.04
N ALA A 101 2.54 -13.96 13.85
CA ALA A 101 1.49 -14.81 14.41
C ALA A 101 0.63 -15.40 13.29
N ASP A 102 -0.01 -16.54 13.54
CA ASP A 102 -0.88 -17.17 12.56
C ASP A 102 -2.08 -16.27 12.23
N THR A 103 -2.59 -15.57 13.25
CA THR A 103 -3.71 -14.64 13.12
C THR A 103 -3.50 -13.36 13.94
N MET A 104 -4.15 -12.27 13.54
CA MET A 104 -4.17 -11.01 14.28
C MET A 104 -5.40 -10.17 13.94
N ASP A 105 -5.99 -9.56 14.97
CA ASP A 105 -7.08 -8.61 14.81
C ASP A 105 -6.57 -7.16 14.70
N PHE A 106 -7.17 -6.41 13.78
CA PHE A 106 -6.89 -5.00 13.55
C PHE A 106 -8.15 -4.15 13.71
N PHE A 107 -7.99 -3.01 14.36
CA PHE A 107 -8.83 -1.86 14.11
C PHE A 107 -8.55 -1.36 12.69
N ASN A 108 -9.61 -1.26 11.89
CA ASN A 108 -9.54 -0.78 10.52
C ASN A 108 -10.64 0.27 10.33
N LEU A 109 -10.24 1.52 10.08
CA LEU A 109 -11.16 2.62 9.82
C LEU A 109 -10.99 3.05 8.36
N GLU A 110 -11.97 2.67 7.55
CA GLU A 110 -12.09 3.01 6.13
C GLU A 110 -13.57 2.91 5.70
N LEU A 111 -13.88 3.23 4.44
CA LEU A 111 -15.20 2.96 3.89
C LEU A 111 -15.37 1.46 3.62
N SER A 112 -16.57 0.95 3.85
CA SER A 112 -16.88 -0.49 3.69
C SER A 112 -16.66 -1.01 2.26
N ASN A 113 -16.62 -0.13 1.26
CA ASN A 113 -16.42 -0.46 -0.15
C ASN A 113 -15.04 -0.06 -0.69
N THR A 114 -14.11 0.45 0.13
CA THR A 114 -12.78 0.90 -0.31
C THR A 114 -12.08 -0.15 -1.18
N ASN A 115 -12.09 -1.41 -0.73
CA ASN A 115 -11.45 -2.52 -1.42
C ASN A 115 -12.19 -3.01 -2.68
N VAL A 116 -13.37 -2.45 -2.97
CA VAL A 116 -14.16 -2.77 -4.17
C VAL A 116 -14.00 -1.68 -5.21
N VAL A 117 -14.18 -0.41 -4.82
CA VAL A 117 -14.29 0.70 -5.77
C VAL A 117 -13.03 1.56 -5.90
N ASP A 118 -12.13 1.52 -4.93
CA ASP A 118 -10.96 2.40 -4.85
C ASP A 118 -9.68 1.62 -4.51
N HIS A 119 -9.37 0.57 -5.26
CA HIS A 119 -8.14 -0.20 -5.06
C HIS A 119 -7.33 -0.28 -6.36
N THR A 120 -6.06 0.10 -6.28
CA THR A 120 -5.12 -0.02 -7.41
C THR A 120 -3.89 -0.77 -6.92
N SER A 121 -3.56 -1.90 -7.54
CA SER A 121 -2.44 -2.74 -7.11
C SER A 121 -1.33 -2.78 -8.17
N HIS A 122 -0.09 -2.76 -7.70
CA HIS A 122 1.12 -3.06 -8.47
C HIS A 122 1.73 -4.38 -8.01
N ASP A 123 2.14 -5.22 -8.94
CA ASP A 123 2.77 -6.52 -8.68
C ASP A 123 4.23 -6.47 -9.13
N PHE A 124 5.15 -6.35 -8.18
CA PHE A 124 6.58 -6.22 -8.41
C PHE A 124 7.21 -7.48 -8.98
N VAL A 125 6.64 -8.67 -8.76
CA VAL A 125 7.16 -9.89 -9.40
C VAL A 125 6.87 -9.82 -10.89
N LYS A 126 5.63 -9.48 -11.26
CA LYS A 126 5.24 -9.40 -12.69
C LYS A 126 5.92 -8.26 -13.43
N ALA A 127 6.06 -7.10 -12.79
CA ALA A 127 6.58 -5.90 -13.44
C ALA A 127 8.10 -5.77 -13.35
N ASN A 128 8.73 -6.35 -12.32
CA ASN A 128 10.13 -6.08 -11.99
C ASN A 128 10.94 -7.35 -11.63
N GLY A 129 10.30 -8.50 -11.46
CA GLY A 129 10.97 -9.71 -10.96
C GLY A 129 11.40 -9.63 -9.49
N VAL A 130 10.74 -8.80 -8.68
CA VAL A 130 11.14 -8.51 -7.29
C VAL A 130 10.08 -8.98 -6.28
N GLU A 131 10.52 -9.67 -5.23
CA GLU A 131 9.75 -9.94 -4.00
C GLU A 131 10.51 -9.31 -2.81
N PHE A 132 9.77 -8.66 -1.90
CA PHE A 132 10.33 -8.08 -0.68
C PHE A 132 10.21 -9.09 0.46
N LEU A 133 11.31 -9.32 1.18
CA LEU A 133 11.36 -10.08 2.43
C LEU A 133 11.75 -9.13 3.56
N ILE A 134 11.05 -9.21 4.69
CA ILE A 134 11.37 -8.46 5.90
C ILE A 134 12.16 -9.39 6.81
N ASP A 135 13.44 -9.11 6.94
CA ASP A 135 14.32 -9.77 7.90
C ASP A 135 14.41 -8.95 9.19
N GLU A 136 14.31 -9.62 10.33
CA GLU A 136 14.45 -9.02 11.66
C GLU A 136 15.82 -9.30 12.30
N GLN A 137 16.71 -10.02 11.62
CA GLN A 137 18.00 -10.46 12.17
C GLN A 137 19.16 -9.47 11.96
N LEU A 138 18.89 -8.23 11.57
CA LEU A 138 19.88 -7.16 11.42
C LEU A 138 19.82 -6.15 12.58
#